data_AF-A0A0P1ALA8-F1
#
_entry.id   AF-A0A0P1ALA8-F1
#
_cell.length_a   1.000
_cell.length_b   1.000
_cell.length_c   1.000
_cell.angle_alpha   90.00
_cell.angle_beta   90.00
_cell.angle_gamma   90.00
#
_symmetry.space_group_name_H-M   'P 1'
#
loop_
_entity.id
_entity.type
_entity.pdbx_description
1 polymer ?
#
loop_
_entity_poly.entity_id
_entity_poly.type
_entity_poly.pdbx_seq_one_letter_code
_entity_poly.pdbx_strand_id
1 'polypeptide(L)'
;MVIYTQATRAALVMLTLPMLTNAELTTCQISDANSCAIDSLSITTNDGSVSIYPGGDTRCAFDDYIDTETTFQSNSTYFFQVFPAVNKTKKKLLLFFQGGGACVDKYTCDFTLQCQLGDDSLISTRATVTEKGIMNRQLGDNVFNDFNIVYLPYCTGDLFVGNKYLEPFENIEVFHI
;
A
#
# COMPACT_ATOMS: atom_id res chain seq x y z
N MET A 1 56.54 -50.81 -0.31
CA MET A 1 56.88 -49.39 -0.59
C MET A 1 56.22 -49.07 -1.92
N VAL A 2 55.09 -48.36 -2.05
CA VAL A 2 54.40 -47.36 -1.22
C VAL A 2 52.88 -47.64 -1.32
N ILE A 3 52.18 -47.62 -0.19
CA ILE A 3 50.71 -47.73 -0.12
C ILE A 3 50.17 -46.31 -0.05
N TYR A 4 49.39 -45.87 -1.04
CA TYR A 4 48.71 -44.57 -1.02
C TYR A 4 47.26 -44.76 -0.59
N THR A 5 46.97 -44.43 0.67
CA THR A 5 45.62 -44.27 1.21
C THR A 5 45.02 -42.96 0.68
N GLN A 6 43.99 -43.04 -0.16
CA GLN A 6 43.18 -41.86 -0.50
C GLN A 6 42.18 -41.59 0.62
N ALA A 7 42.44 -40.53 1.40
CA ALA A 7 41.51 -40.03 2.41
C ALA A 7 40.57 -38.99 1.78
N THR A 8 39.29 -39.32 1.76
CA THR A 8 38.18 -38.50 1.28
C THR A 8 38.06 -37.21 2.12
N ARG A 9 38.20 -36.04 1.50
CA ARG A 9 37.84 -34.76 2.12
C ARG A 9 36.52 -34.28 1.53
N ALA A 10 35.42 -34.50 2.24
CA ALA A 10 34.16 -33.82 1.97
C ALA A 10 34.28 -32.37 2.46
N ALA A 11 34.35 -31.41 1.54
CA ALA A 11 34.27 -29.99 1.87
C ALA A 11 32.79 -29.61 2.03
N LEU A 12 32.36 -29.34 3.27
CA LEU A 12 31.09 -28.65 3.51
C LEU A 12 31.26 -27.18 3.09
N VAL A 13 30.72 -26.83 1.93
CA VAL A 13 30.52 -25.44 1.52
C VAL A 13 29.27 -24.93 2.24
N MET A 14 29.45 -24.23 3.37
CA MET A 14 28.38 -23.40 3.92
C MET A 14 28.22 -22.17 3.02
N LEU A 15 27.29 -22.24 2.07
CA LEU A 15 26.79 -21.05 1.39
C LEU A 15 26.01 -20.21 2.40
N THR A 16 26.67 -19.23 3.00
CA THR A 16 26.02 -18.12 3.69
C THR A 16 25.18 -17.37 2.66
N LEU A 17 23.85 -17.50 2.73
CA LEU A 17 22.96 -16.67 1.94
C LEU A 17 23.25 -15.19 2.29
N PRO A 18 23.53 -14.33 1.31
CA PRO A 18 23.61 -12.90 1.57
C PRO A 18 22.22 -12.44 2.01
N MET A 19 22.10 -11.96 3.25
CA MET A 19 20.93 -11.20 3.66
C MET A 19 20.92 -9.91 2.85
N LEU A 20 20.10 -9.88 1.82
CA LEU A 20 19.73 -8.68 1.09
C LEU A 20 19.16 -7.69 2.10
N THR A 21 19.96 -6.68 2.46
CA THR A 21 19.48 -5.51 3.19
C THR A 21 18.92 -4.55 2.15
N ASN A 22 17.66 -4.79 1.76
CA ASN A 22 16.90 -3.75 1.07
C ASN A 22 16.64 -2.66 2.11
N ALA A 23 16.88 -1.40 1.74
CA ALA A 23 16.36 -0.26 2.48
C ALA A 23 14.82 -0.32 2.38
N GLU A 24 14.19 -1.06 3.28
CA GLU A 24 12.77 -1.36 3.28
C GLU A 24 11.97 -0.12 3.69
N LEU A 25 11.23 0.44 2.72
CA LEU A 25 9.89 0.93 3.04
C LEU A 25 9.20 -0.19 3.82
N THR A 26 8.79 0.04 5.07
CA THR A 26 8.20 -1.04 5.87
C THR A 26 6.85 -1.40 5.27
N THR A 27 6.83 -2.44 4.45
CA THR A 27 5.62 -3.04 3.91
C THR A 27 5.33 -4.32 4.67
N CYS A 28 4.08 -4.55 5.03
CA CYS A 28 3.64 -5.82 5.59
C CYS A 28 2.55 -6.42 4.70
N GLN A 29 2.78 -7.66 4.24
CA GLN A 29 1.82 -8.43 3.46
C GLN A 29 1.05 -9.35 4.41
N ILE A 30 -0.27 -9.25 4.40
CA ILE A 30 -1.13 -10.17 5.15
C ILE A 30 -1.12 -11.53 4.44
N SER A 31 -0.90 -12.59 5.21
CA SER A 31 -0.92 -13.97 4.75
C SER A 31 -1.28 -14.91 5.91
N ASP A 32 -1.47 -16.20 5.64
CA ASP A 32 -1.70 -17.21 6.68
C ASP A 32 -0.58 -17.25 7.74
N ALA A 33 0.64 -16.87 7.35
CA ALA A 33 1.81 -16.84 8.23
C ALA A 33 2.00 -15.50 8.94
N ASN A 34 1.40 -14.41 8.45
CA ASN A 34 1.62 -13.07 8.97
C ASN A 34 0.34 -12.24 8.95
N SER A 35 -0.17 -11.90 10.14
CA SER A 35 -1.35 -11.05 10.30
C SER A 35 -1.02 -9.55 10.39
N CYS A 36 0.25 -9.16 10.23
CA CYS A 36 0.70 -7.77 10.39
C CYS A 36 0.33 -7.18 11.76
N ALA A 37 0.54 -7.96 12.83
CA ALA A 37 0.21 -7.57 14.19
C ALA A 37 0.92 -6.27 14.59
N ILE A 38 0.21 -5.36 15.27
CA ILE A 38 0.72 -4.02 15.63
C ILE A 38 2.04 -4.06 16.41
N ASP A 39 2.24 -5.08 17.24
CA ASP A 39 3.44 -5.22 18.07
C ASP A 39 4.68 -5.48 17.21
N SER A 40 4.53 -6.25 16.12
CA SER A 40 5.60 -6.62 15.20
C SER A 40 5.90 -5.56 14.14
N LEU A 41 5.07 -4.53 13.98
CA LEU A 41 5.30 -3.48 13.01
C LEU A 41 6.50 -2.62 13.42
N SER A 42 7.57 -2.63 12.62
CA SER A 42 8.77 -1.83 12.86
C SER A 42 8.71 -0.58 12.00
N ILE A 43 8.71 0.60 12.60
CA ILE A 43 8.64 1.85 11.87
C ILE A 43 10.08 2.23 11.47
N THR A 44 10.43 2.07 10.20
CA THR A 44 11.76 2.46 9.66
C THR A 44 11.70 3.69 8.76
N THR A 45 10.50 4.14 8.39
CA THR A 45 10.28 5.29 7.52
C THR A 45 10.22 6.59 8.30
N ASN A 46 10.70 7.67 7.68
CA ASN A 46 10.61 9.03 8.23
C ASN A 46 9.15 9.51 8.40
N ASP A 47 8.19 8.88 7.71
CA ASP A 47 6.76 9.20 7.82
C ASP A 47 6.05 8.44 8.95
N GLY A 48 6.75 7.61 9.74
CA GLY A 48 6.13 6.99 10.90
C GLY A 48 5.08 5.91 10.60
N SER A 49 4.97 5.46 9.35
CA SER A 49 3.90 4.58 8.88
C SER A 49 4.41 3.26 8.33
N VAL A 50 3.54 2.25 8.33
CA VAL A 50 3.78 0.95 7.67
C VAL A 50 2.68 0.73 6.66
N SER A 51 3.05 0.43 5.40
CA SER A 51 2.09 0.05 4.36
C SER A 51 1.67 -1.40 4.54
N ILE A 52 0.38 -1.64 4.71
CA ILE A 52 -0.19 -2.97 4.85
C ILE A 52 -0.92 -3.34 3.56
N TYR A 53 -0.54 -4.47 2.99
CA TYR A 53 -1.15 -5.04 1.81
C TYR A 53 -2.04 -6.21 2.24
N PRO A 54 -3.37 -6.07 2.15
CA PRO A 54 -4.28 -7.10 2.64
C PRO A 54 -4.34 -8.34 1.75
N GLY A 55 -3.90 -8.24 0.50
CA GLY A 55 -4.06 -9.31 -0.49
C GLY A 55 -5.52 -9.63 -0.79
N GLY A 56 -5.76 -10.86 -1.25
CA GLY A 56 -7.07 -11.32 -1.73
C GLY A 56 -7.52 -10.52 -2.96
N ASP A 57 -8.83 -10.34 -3.09
CA ASP A 57 -9.45 -9.61 -4.22
C ASP A 57 -9.51 -8.08 -3.99
N THR A 58 -8.85 -7.57 -2.93
CA THR A 58 -8.86 -6.14 -2.59
C THR A 58 -8.01 -5.37 -3.59
N ARG A 59 -8.62 -4.48 -4.36
CA ARG A 59 -7.94 -3.71 -5.41
C ARG A 59 -8.45 -2.27 -5.50
N CYS A 60 -7.62 -1.39 -6.07
CA CYS A 60 -8.06 -0.09 -6.52
C CYS A 60 -8.88 -0.23 -7.82
N ALA A 61 -9.71 0.77 -8.16
CA ALA A 61 -10.54 0.73 -9.37
C ALA A 61 -9.68 0.54 -10.63
N PHE A 62 -8.50 1.16 -10.63
CA PHE A 62 -7.54 1.14 -11.73
C PHE A 62 -6.23 0.48 -11.29
N ASP A 63 -6.32 -0.67 -10.64
CA ASP A 63 -5.13 -1.49 -10.39
C ASP A 63 -4.70 -2.21 -11.68
N ASP A 64 -3.39 -2.18 -11.98
CA ASP A 64 -2.77 -2.76 -13.18
C ASP A 64 -3.40 -2.36 -14.53
N TYR A 65 -3.87 -1.12 -14.66
CA TYR A 65 -4.53 -0.62 -15.88
C TYR A 65 -3.51 -0.14 -16.91
N ILE A 66 -3.74 -0.40 -18.19
CA ILE A 66 -2.95 0.14 -19.30
C ILE A 66 -3.93 0.72 -20.33
N ASP A 67 -3.78 1.99 -20.63
CA ASP A 67 -4.45 2.68 -21.73
C ASP A 67 -3.64 2.47 -23.01
N THR A 68 -4.28 1.86 -24.01
CA THR A 68 -3.68 1.54 -25.30
C THR A 68 -3.57 2.75 -26.24
N GLU A 69 -4.25 3.86 -25.92
CA GLU A 69 -4.27 5.09 -26.72
C GLU A 69 -3.40 6.20 -26.09
N THR A 70 -3.46 6.38 -24.76
CA THR A 70 -2.81 7.51 -24.09
C THR A 70 -1.46 7.18 -23.44
N THR A 71 -0.96 5.94 -23.60
CA THR A 71 0.24 5.38 -22.93
C THR A 71 0.16 5.33 -21.40
N PHE A 72 -1.01 5.66 -20.84
CA PHE A 72 -1.22 5.66 -19.41
C PHE A 72 -1.12 4.23 -18.86
N GLN A 73 -0.35 4.04 -17.79
CA GLN A 73 -0.29 2.76 -17.08
C GLN A 73 -0.33 2.99 -15.56
N SER A 74 -1.14 2.21 -14.86
CA SER A 74 -1.10 2.09 -13.41
C SER A 74 -0.65 0.67 -13.01
N ASN A 75 -0.01 0.59 -11.84
CA ASN A 75 0.35 -0.67 -11.18
C ASN A 75 0.29 -0.37 -9.67
N SER A 76 -0.92 -0.28 -9.13
CA SER A 76 -1.13 0.24 -7.78
C SER A 76 -2.08 -0.68 -7.03
N THR A 77 -1.50 -1.79 -6.57
CA THR A 77 -2.15 -2.71 -5.66
C THR A 77 -2.66 -1.97 -4.45
N TYR A 78 -3.89 -2.26 -4.05
CA TYR A 78 -4.47 -1.65 -2.87
C TYR A 78 -3.61 -1.94 -1.63
N PHE A 79 -3.35 -0.90 -0.85
CA PHE A 79 -2.74 -0.98 0.47
C PHE A 79 -3.43 0.04 1.39
N PHE A 80 -3.23 -0.10 2.69
CA PHE A 80 -3.58 0.93 3.66
C PHE A 80 -2.36 1.22 4.55
N GLN A 81 -2.30 2.40 5.15
CA GLN A 81 -1.19 2.75 6.04
C GLN A 81 -1.60 2.64 7.50
N VAL A 82 -0.73 2.06 8.31
CA VAL A 82 -0.86 2.05 9.75
C VAL A 82 0.18 2.98 10.34
N PHE A 83 -0.27 3.90 11.19
CA PHE A 83 0.54 4.74 12.05
C PHE A 83 0.39 4.23 13.48
N PRO A 84 1.29 3.36 13.95
CA PRO A 84 1.19 2.80 15.29
C PRO A 84 1.20 3.88 16.36
N ALA A 85 0.45 3.66 17.45
CA ALA A 85 0.64 4.45 18.65
C ALA A 85 2.08 4.28 19.16
N VAL A 86 2.62 5.30 19.85
CA VAL A 86 3.98 5.26 20.43
C VAL A 86 4.19 3.99 21.28
N ASN A 87 3.18 3.63 22.07
CA ASN A 87 3.21 2.46 22.94
C ASN A 87 2.61 1.19 22.29
N LYS A 88 2.27 1.23 21.00
CA LYS A 88 1.64 0.15 20.22
C LYS A 88 0.44 -0.53 20.91
N THR A 89 -0.31 0.22 21.73
CA THR A 89 -1.39 -0.36 22.53
C THR A 89 -2.54 -0.84 21.64
N LYS A 90 -3.15 -1.98 21.94
CA LYS A 90 -4.28 -2.53 21.16
C LYS A 90 -5.66 -2.01 21.60
N LYS A 91 -5.71 -0.91 22.35
CA LYS A 91 -6.95 -0.45 23.03
C LYS A 91 -7.73 0.60 22.24
N LYS A 92 -7.05 1.35 21.37
CA LYS A 92 -7.60 2.51 20.68
C LYS A 92 -7.20 2.47 19.21
N LEU A 93 -8.20 2.60 18.35
CA LEU A 93 -8.07 2.54 16.90
C LEU A 93 -8.86 3.69 16.28
N LEU A 94 -8.22 4.40 15.35
CA LEU A 94 -8.87 5.38 14.50
C LEU A 94 -8.79 4.88 13.05
N LEU A 95 -9.95 4.80 12.38
CA LEU A 95 -10.02 4.57 10.95
C LEU A 95 -10.20 5.93 10.27
N PHE A 96 -9.26 6.31 9.40
CA PHE A 96 -9.31 7.54 8.64
C PHE A 96 -9.53 7.22 7.17
N PHE A 97 -10.70 7.59 6.66
CA PHE A 97 -11.07 7.41 5.26
C PHE A 97 -10.68 8.65 4.48
N GLN A 98 -9.78 8.49 3.51
CA GLN A 98 -9.39 9.58 2.62
C GLN A 98 -10.60 10.08 1.81
N GLY A 99 -10.71 11.39 1.60
CA GLY A 99 -11.70 11.96 0.67
C GLY A 99 -11.20 12.00 -0.78
N GLY A 100 -11.89 12.72 -1.66
CA GLY A 100 -11.42 12.91 -3.04
C GLY A 100 -12.49 12.97 -4.12
N GLY A 101 -13.76 13.23 -3.75
CA GLY A 101 -14.87 13.24 -4.70
C GLY A 101 -15.38 11.84 -5.03
N ALA A 102 -16.12 11.69 -6.13
CA ALA A 102 -16.61 10.42 -6.62
C ALA A 102 -16.79 10.50 -8.13
N CYS A 103 -16.80 9.35 -8.79
CA CYS A 103 -17.26 9.23 -10.16
C CYS A 103 -18.50 8.34 -10.22
N VAL A 104 -19.48 8.73 -11.03
CA VAL A 104 -20.82 8.10 -11.05
C VAL A 104 -21.23 7.61 -12.44
N ASP A 105 -20.45 7.96 -13.46
CA ASP A 105 -20.63 7.56 -14.84
C ASP A 105 -19.27 7.47 -15.55
N LYS A 106 -19.27 6.98 -16.80
CA LYS A 106 -18.04 6.81 -17.58
C LYS A 106 -17.25 8.12 -17.70
N TYR A 107 -17.92 9.22 -18.02
CA TYR A 107 -17.26 10.50 -18.27
C TYR A 107 -16.54 11.03 -17.02
N THR A 108 -17.21 11.00 -15.86
CA THR A 108 -16.63 11.43 -14.59
C THR A 108 -15.52 10.50 -14.12
N CYS A 109 -15.60 9.20 -14.41
CA CYS A 109 -14.55 8.24 -14.04
C CYS A 109 -13.30 8.40 -14.93
N ASP A 110 -13.47 8.59 -16.24
CA ASP A 110 -12.36 8.86 -17.17
C ASP A 110 -11.63 10.16 -16.77
N PHE A 111 -12.38 11.22 -16.41
CA PHE A 111 -11.79 12.47 -15.93
C PHE A 111 -11.04 12.32 -14.60
N THR A 112 -11.62 11.56 -13.65
CA THR A 112 -10.99 11.32 -12.34
C THR A 112 -9.66 10.59 -12.51
N LEU A 113 -9.59 9.62 -13.43
CA LEU A 113 -8.37 8.89 -13.76
C LEU A 113 -7.24 9.83 -14.21
N GLN A 114 -7.54 10.72 -15.15
CA GLN A 114 -6.57 11.71 -15.64
C GLN A 114 -6.05 12.62 -14.51
N CYS A 115 -6.91 12.99 -13.57
CA CYS A 115 -6.55 13.85 -12.43
C CYS A 115 -5.72 13.13 -11.36
N GLN A 116 -5.87 11.81 -11.23
CA GLN A 116 -5.22 11.02 -10.19
C GLN A 116 -3.84 10.50 -10.62
N LEU A 117 -3.57 10.37 -11.92
CA LEU A 117 -2.46 9.53 -12.39
C LEU A 117 -1.52 10.22 -13.39
N GLY A 118 -1.62 11.55 -13.57
CA GLY A 118 -0.60 12.37 -14.23
C GLY A 118 0.60 12.69 -13.32
N ASP A 119 1.68 13.24 -13.89
CA ASP A 119 2.89 13.65 -13.17
C ASP A 119 2.59 14.60 -11.98
N ASP A 120 1.53 15.41 -12.11
CA ASP A 120 0.98 16.29 -11.06
C ASP A 120 -0.35 15.74 -10.52
N SER A 121 -0.33 14.51 -9.98
CA SER A 121 -1.50 13.91 -9.35
C SER A 121 -2.10 14.84 -8.29
N LEU A 122 -3.37 15.20 -8.48
CA LEU A 122 -4.11 16.03 -7.54
C LEU A 122 -4.42 15.29 -6.22
N ILE A 123 -4.36 13.96 -6.24
CA ILE A 123 -4.74 13.09 -5.11
C ILE A 123 -3.77 11.91 -5.03
N SER A 124 -2.94 11.89 -3.99
CA SER A 124 -2.08 10.74 -3.69
C SER A 124 -2.81 9.71 -2.83
N THR A 125 -2.60 8.42 -3.11
CA THR A 125 -3.03 7.31 -2.24
C THR A 125 -2.14 7.13 -1.01
N ARG A 126 -1.01 7.85 -0.93
CA ARG A 126 -0.14 7.82 0.25
C ARG A 126 -0.48 8.97 1.19
N ALA A 127 -0.81 8.64 2.43
CA ALA A 127 -0.77 9.58 3.53
C ALA A 127 0.68 9.96 3.83
N THR A 128 0.91 11.26 3.96
CA THR A 128 2.12 11.81 4.56
C THR A 128 1.76 12.33 5.95
N VAL A 129 2.64 12.11 6.93
CA VAL A 129 2.49 12.77 8.22
C VAL A 129 2.69 14.24 7.98
N THR A 130 1.61 14.99 8.18
CA THR A 130 1.69 16.44 8.29
C THR A 130 1.66 16.78 9.77
N GLU A 131 2.41 17.81 10.18
CA GLU A 131 2.29 18.39 11.52
C GLU A 131 0.99 19.19 11.66
N LYS A 132 -0.13 18.64 11.17
CA LYS A 132 -1.45 19.28 11.16
C LYS A 132 -2.57 18.27 11.47
N GLY A 133 -3.66 18.80 12.02
CA GLY A 133 -4.89 18.04 12.27
C GLY A 133 -4.70 16.85 13.20
N ILE A 134 -5.53 15.83 13.01
CA ILE A 134 -5.59 14.65 13.88
C ILE A 134 -4.34 13.75 13.82
N MET A 135 -3.53 13.89 12.78
CA MET A 135 -2.29 13.13 12.60
C MET A 135 -1.10 13.76 13.33
N ASN A 136 -1.23 15.02 13.79
CA ASN A 136 -0.15 15.71 14.47
C ASN A 136 -0.01 15.21 15.92
N ARG A 137 1.01 14.39 16.16
CA ARG A 137 1.31 13.87 17.50
C ARG A 137 2.09 14.82 18.41
N GLN A 138 2.53 15.98 17.90
CA GLN A 138 3.22 17.02 18.69
C GLN A 138 2.24 17.95 19.41
N LEU A 139 0.96 17.95 19.02
CA LEU A 139 -0.09 18.70 19.71
C LEU A 139 -0.50 17.95 20.99
N GLY A 140 -0.16 18.49 22.16
CA GLY A 140 -0.41 17.84 23.44
C GLY A 140 -1.89 17.58 23.75
N ASP A 141 -2.79 18.37 23.16
CA ASP A 141 -4.25 18.27 23.30
C ASP A 141 -4.91 17.42 22.20
N ASN A 142 -4.13 16.83 21.28
CA ASN A 142 -4.66 15.89 20.30
C ASN A 142 -5.10 14.60 20.99
N VAL A 143 -6.41 14.39 21.08
CA VAL A 143 -7.04 13.23 21.70
C VAL A 143 -6.69 11.90 21.02
N PHE A 144 -6.10 11.93 19.81
CA PHE A 144 -5.70 10.74 19.05
C PHE A 144 -4.22 10.35 19.25
N ASN A 145 -3.48 11.06 20.11
CA ASN A 145 -2.04 10.81 20.33
C ASN A 145 -1.70 9.37 20.77
N ASP A 146 -2.63 8.68 21.43
CA ASP A 146 -2.45 7.29 21.89
C ASP A 146 -3.20 6.26 21.04
N PHE A 147 -3.76 6.66 19.90
CA PHE A 147 -4.45 5.77 18.96
C PHE A 147 -3.45 5.18 17.95
N ASN A 148 -3.71 3.93 17.54
CA ASN A 148 -3.21 3.49 16.24
C ASN A 148 -4.14 4.07 15.19
N ILE A 149 -3.56 4.64 14.14
CA ILE A 149 -4.34 5.25 13.07
C ILE A 149 -4.17 4.39 11.83
N VAL A 150 -5.28 3.94 11.27
CA VAL A 150 -5.35 3.24 9.98
C VAL A 150 -5.87 4.24 8.97
N TYR A 151 -5.02 4.59 8.01
CA TYR A 151 -5.39 5.43 6.88
C TYR A 151 -5.81 4.53 5.72
N LEU A 152 -7.08 4.65 5.32
CA LEU A 152 -7.64 3.96 4.17
C LEU A 152 -7.60 4.91 2.97
N PRO A 153 -6.72 4.66 1.98
CA PRO A 153 -6.69 5.49 0.79
C PRO A 153 -7.93 5.28 -0.04
N TYR A 154 -8.34 6.36 -0.69
CA TYR A 154 -9.51 6.37 -1.55
C TYR A 154 -9.07 6.31 -3.01
N CYS A 155 -9.05 5.09 -3.55
CA CYS A 155 -8.62 4.80 -4.92
C CYS A 155 -9.69 4.08 -5.75
N THR A 156 -10.94 4.10 -5.28
CA THR A 156 -12.08 3.39 -5.89
C THR A 156 -13.07 4.32 -6.57
N GLY A 157 -13.11 5.61 -6.21
CA GLY A 157 -14.03 6.59 -6.81
C GLY A 157 -15.51 6.41 -6.42
N ASP A 158 -15.80 5.52 -5.47
CA ASP A 158 -17.13 5.03 -5.13
C ASP A 158 -17.63 5.38 -3.71
N LEU A 159 -16.99 6.36 -3.05
CA LEU A 159 -17.27 6.77 -1.67
C LEU A 159 -17.21 5.63 -0.63
N PHE A 160 -16.41 4.58 -0.87
CA PHE A 160 -16.33 3.37 -0.03
C PHE A 160 -17.64 2.57 0.09
N VAL A 161 -18.59 2.75 -0.84
CA VAL A 161 -19.85 1.99 -0.84
C VAL A 161 -19.95 0.96 -1.96
N GLY A 162 -18.96 0.90 -2.86
CA GLY A 162 -18.93 -0.08 -3.94
C GLY A 162 -18.67 -1.50 -3.42
N ASN A 163 -19.35 -2.46 -4.04
CA ASN A 163 -19.19 -3.89 -3.75
C ASN A 163 -19.22 -4.75 -5.02
N LYS A 164 -19.04 -4.12 -6.18
CA LYS A 164 -19.11 -4.77 -7.49
C LYS A 164 -17.83 -4.52 -8.25
N TYR A 165 -17.27 -5.61 -8.77
CA TYR A 165 -16.21 -5.53 -9.76
C TYR A 165 -16.84 -5.34 -11.14
N LEU A 166 -16.35 -4.34 -11.86
CA LEU A 166 -16.62 -4.14 -13.27
C LEU A 166 -15.26 -4.17 -13.97
N GLU A 167 -15.17 -4.96 -15.05
CA GLU A 167 -14.02 -4.89 -15.92
C GLU A 167 -13.87 -3.45 -16.43
N PRO A 168 -12.65 -2.93 -16.59
CA PRO A 168 -12.43 -1.65 -17.24
C PRO A 168 -13.10 -1.65 -18.61
N PHE A 169 -14.06 -0.75 -18.83
CA PHE A 169 -14.75 -0.64 -20.11
C PHE A 169 -13.85 0.07 -21.12
N GLU A 170 -13.24 -0.69 -22.04
CA GLU A 170 -12.78 -0.13 -23.31
C GLU A 170 -14.01 0.26 -24.14
N ASN A 171 -14.09 1.55 -24.48
CA ASN A 171 -14.78 2.13 -25.63
C ASN A 171 -15.89 1.28 -26.29
N ILE A 172 -17.12 1.35 -25.78
CA ILE A 172 -18.29 1.08 -26.63
C ILE A 172 -18.57 2.37 -27.41
N GLU A 173 -18.09 2.41 -28.65
CA GLU A 173 -18.42 3.32 -29.76
C GLU A 173 -18.86 4.75 -29.39
N VAL A 174 -17.92 5.70 -29.51
CA VAL A 174 -18.26 7.13 -29.64
C VAL A 174 -18.77 7.37 -31.07
N PHE A 175 -20.09 7.36 -31.27
CA PHE A 175 -20.69 7.98 -32.44
C PHE A 175 -20.43 9.49 -32.40
N HIS A 176 -19.62 9.99 -33.33
CA HIS A 176 -19.59 11.40 -33.67
C HIS A 176 -20.85 11.74 -34.46
N ILE A 177 -21.60 12.76 -34.03
CA ILE A 177 -22.51 13.53 -34.88
C ILE A 177 -21.73 14.76 -35.37
#